data_AF-A0A7C7FSV9-F1
#
_entry.id   AF-A0A7C7FSV9-F1
#
_cell.length_a   1.000
_cell.length_b   1.000
_cell.length_c   1.000
_cell.angle_alpha   90.00
_cell.angle_beta   90.00
_cell.angle_gamma   90.00
#
_symmetry.space_group_name_H-M   'P 1'
#
loop_
_entity.id
_entity.type
_entity.pdbx_description
1 polymer ?
#
loop_
_entity_poly.entity_id
_entity_poly.type
_entity_poly.pdbx_seq_one_letter_code
_entity_poly.pdbx_strand_id
1 'polypeptide(L)'
;MKNIELIRVGEVNSRCRFEGMMWLRLLRESLSFAWSAIVVNKLRTFLSLLGVMVGIFVISAIFAVVDSMEEDLMDSFSMLDDDVLFVSKWPWSIGDEYPWWKYVQRREPSLRDSEELADRLTQA
;
A
#
# COMPACT_ATOMS: atom_id res chain seq x y z
N MET A 1 15.12 34.79 53.61
CA MET A 1 15.07 34.46 52.16
C MET A 1 14.26 33.20 51.81
N LYS A 2 13.93 32.28 52.74
CA LYS A 2 13.13 31.07 52.43
C LYS A 2 11.61 31.27 52.25
N ASN A 3 11.03 32.34 52.81
CA ASN A 3 9.57 32.57 52.77
C ASN A 3 9.04 33.05 51.41
N ILE A 4 9.88 33.63 50.55
CA ILE A 4 9.44 34.14 49.24
C ILE A 4 9.39 33.01 48.19
N GLU A 5 10.25 31.99 48.30
CA GLU A 5 10.22 30.84 47.39
C GLU A 5 9.02 29.93 47.64
N LEU A 6 8.61 29.72 48.90
CA LEU A 6 7.43 28.90 49.21
C LEU A 6 6.11 29.52 48.70
N ILE A 7 5.99 30.85 48.73
CA ILE A 7 4.84 31.57 48.15
C ILE A 7 4.85 31.45 46.61
N ARG A 8 6.03 31.58 45.97
CA ARG A 8 6.18 31.42 44.51
C ARG A 8 5.86 30.00 44.04
N VAL A 9 6.26 28.97 44.77
CA VAL A 9 5.99 27.55 44.42
C VAL A 9 4.51 27.18 44.63
N GLY A 10 3.86 27.71 45.68
CA GLY A 10 2.42 27.51 45.92
C GLY A 10 1.53 28.15 44.85
N GLU A 11 1.91 29.31 44.32
CA GLU A 11 1.17 30.01 43.28
C GLU A 11 1.34 29.37 41.89
N VAL A 12 2.54 28.88 41.56
CA VAL A 12 2.80 28.14 40.31
C VAL A 12 2.05 26.80 40.28
N ASN A 13 2.04 26.04 41.38
CA ASN A 13 1.30 24.77 41.47
C ASN A 13 -0.22 24.97 41.38
N SER A 14 -0.73 26.07 41.92
CA SER A 14 -2.17 26.43 41.83
C SER A 14 -2.55 26.87 40.42
N ARG A 15 -1.67 27.60 39.72
CA ARG A 15 -1.88 28.04 38.33
C ARG A 15 -1.83 26.87 37.33
N CYS A 16 -0.88 25.95 37.51
CA CYS A 16 -0.73 24.74 36.67
C CYS A 16 -1.89 23.73 36.87
N ARG A 17 -2.42 23.58 38.10
CA ARG A 17 -3.61 22.75 38.37
C ARG A 17 -4.91 23.35 37.80
N PHE A 18 -5.01 24.69 37.71
CA PHE A 18 -6.16 25.37 37.13
C PHE A 18 -6.18 25.28 35.60
N GLU A 19 -5.02 25.26 34.95
CA GLU A 19 -4.91 25.06 33.51
C GLU A 19 -5.56 23.74 33.07
N GLY A 20 -5.22 22.61 33.70
CA GLY A 20 -5.76 21.29 33.28
C GLY A 20 -7.29 21.21 33.27
N MET A 21 -7.97 21.86 34.22
CA MET A 21 -9.44 21.91 34.27
C MET A 21 -10.05 22.84 33.21
N MET A 22 -9.37 23.95 32.88
CA MET A 22 -9.81 24.82 31.78
C MET A 22 -9.57 24.17 30.42
N TRP A 23 -8.44 23.48 30.22
CA TRP A 23 -8.14 22.76 28.98
C TRP A 23 -9.22 21.72 28.66
N LEU A 24 -9.64 20.90 29.64
CA LEU A 24 -10.72 19.92 29.43
C LEU A 24 -12.07 20.57 29.11
N ARG A 25 -12.38 21.72 29.72
CA ARG A 25 -13.61 22.48 29.42
C ARG A 25 -13.57 23.11 28.03
N LEU A 26 -12.45 23.72 27.65
CA LEU A 26 -12.25 24.33 26.34
C LEU A 26 -12.27 23.28 25.21
N LEU A 27 -11.67 22.11 25.43
CA LEU A 27 -11.75 20.98 24.50
C LEU A 27 -13.19 20.47 24.35
N ARG A 28 -13.96 20.40 25.45
CA ARG A 28 -15.36 20.00 25.40
C ARG A 28 -16.23 21.03 24.67
N GLU A 29 -15.97 22.32 24.87
CA GLU A 29 -16.67 23.41 24.19
C GLU A 29 -16.40 23.39 22.67
N SER A 30 -15.13 23.20 22.27
CA SER A 30 -14.74 23.16 20.87
C SER A 30 -15.21 21.89 20.14
N LEU A 31 -15.24 20.74 20.82
CA LEU A 31 -15.86 19.50 20.32
C LEU A 31 -17.36 19.66 20.10
N SER A 32 -18.07 20.28 21.05
CA SER A 32 -19.51 20.55 20.93
C SER A 32 -19.80 21.50 19.77
N PHE A 33 -18.97 22.55 19.61
CA PHE A 33 -19.08 23.48 18.50
C PHE A 33 -18.82 22.81 17.14
N ALA A 34 -17.78 21.98 17.04
CA ALA A 34 -17.45 21.23 15.83
C ALA A 34 -18.59 20.26 15.45
N TRP A 35 -19.17 19.56 16.43
CA TRP A 35 -20.32 18.68 16.22
C TRP A 35 -21.53 19.45 15.67
N SER A 36 -21.85 20.60 16.26
CA SER A 36 -22.90 21.48 15.77
C SER A 36 -22.65 21.95 14.34
N ALA A 37 -21.41 22.35 14.02
CA ALA A 37 -21.02 22.82 12.68
C ALA A 37 -21.18 21.73 11.59
N ILE A 38 -20.90 20.47 11.91
CA ILE A 38 -21.08 19.34 11.00
C ILE A 38 -22.57 19.13 10.69
N VAL A 39 -23.43 19.18 11.72
CA VAL A 39 -24.88 18.92 11.59
C VAL A 39 -25.64 20.06 10.89
N VAL A 40 -25.17 21.30 11.00
CA VAL A 40 -25.76 22.48 10.35
C VAL A 40 -25.63 22.41 8.82
N ASN A 41 -24.52 21.89 8.29
CA ASN A 41 -24.27 21.84 6.85
C ASN A 41 -24.05 20.40 6.34
N LYS A 42 -25.14 19.62 6.38
CA LYS A 42 -25.13 18.18 6.07
C LYS A 42 -24.63 17.85 4.67
N LEU A 43 -25.01 18.59 3.64
CA LEU A 43 -24.65 18.26 2.25
C LEU A 43 -23.15 18.41 2.00
N ARG A 44 -22.55 19.52 2.43
CA ARG A 44 -21.13 19.79 2.20
C ARG A 44 -20.22 18.82 2.95
N THR A 45 -20.51 18.61 4.24
CA THR A 45 -19.68 17.75 5.09
C THR A 45 -19.84 16.28 4.72
N PHE A 46 -21.04 15.84 4.37
CA PHE A 46 -21.30 14.47 3.93
C PHE A 46 -20.61 14.14 2.60
N LEU A 47 -20.74 14.99 1.56
CA LEU A 47 -20.10 14.74 0.27
C LEU A 47 -18.57 14.69 0.38
N SER A 48 -17.96 15.56 1.22
CA SER A 48 -16.51 15.57 1.42
C SER A 48 -16.01 14.35 2.21
N LEU A 49 -16.72 13.96 3.28
CA LEU A 49 -16.36 12.78 4.06
C LEU A 49 -16.54 11.49 3.26
N LEU A 50 -17.60 11.41 2.46
CA LEU A 50 -17.86 10.27 1.58
C LEU A 50 -16.76 10.19 0.51
N GLY A 51 -16.36 11.30 -0.10
CA GLY A 51 -15.28 11.32 -1.08
C GLY A 51 -13.95 10.79 -0.52
N VAL A 52 -13.56 11.22 0.68
CA VAL A 52 -12.34 10.71 1.33
C VAL A 52 -12.47 9.24 1.71
N MET A 53 -13.63 8.82 2.24
CA MET A 53 -13.91 7.43 2.58
C MET A 53 -13.79 6.51 1.36
N VAL A 54 -14.43 6.89 0.24
CA VAL A 54 -14.37 6.12 -1.00
C VAL A 54 -12.95 6.13 -1.56
N GLY A 55 -12.23 7.26 -1.50
CA GLY A 55 -10.86 7.38 -1.98
C GLY A 55 -9.91 6.39 -1.30
N ILE A 56 -9.91 6.35 0.04
CA ILE A 56 -9.06 5.41 0.78
C ILE A 56 -9.50 3.94 0.60
N PHE A 57 -10.79 3.71 0.36
CA PHE A 57 -11.32 2.37 0.13
C PHE A 57 -10.85 1.80 -1.21
N VAL A 58 -10.90 2.60 -2.27
CA VAL A 58 -10.53 2.15 -3.63
C VAL A 58 -9.05 1.81 -3.72
N ILE A 59 -8.16 2.67 -3.18
CA ILE A 59 -6.71 2.39 -3.22
C ILE A 59 -6.38 1.09 -2.47
N SER A 60 -6.98 0.89 -1.30
CA SER A 60 -6.76 -0.31 -0.49
C SER A 60 -7.34 -1.58 -1.15
N ALA A 61 -8.50 -1.46 -1.80
CA ALA A 61 -9.16 -2.58 -2.49
C ALA A 61 -8.38 -3.03 -3.73
N ILE A 62 -7.84 -2.09 -4.52
CA ILE A 62 -7.03 -2.42 -5.69
C ILE A 62 -5.76 -3.14 -5.27
N PHE A 63 -5.10 -2.70 -4.20
CA PHE A 63 -3.93 -3.41 -3.68
C PHE A 63 -4.26 -4.85 -3.32
N ALA A 64 -5.31 -5.08 -2.53
CA ALA A 64 -5.71 -6.45 -2.16
C ALA A 64 -6.03 -7.34 -3.37
N VAL A 65 -6.68 -6.79 -4.40
CA VAL A 65 -7.00 -7.54 -5.63
C VAL A 65 -5.76 -7.83 -6.46
N VAL A 66 -4.85 -6.85 -6.61
CA VAL A 66 -3.59 -7.05 -7.33
C VAL A 66 -2.74 -8.09 -6.62
N ASP A 67 -2.66 -8.02 -5.29
CA ASP A 67 -1.90 -8.97 -4.46
C ASP A 67 -2.45 -10.40 -4.63
N SER A 68 -3.78 -10.60 -4.62
CA SER A 68 -4.36 -11.93 -4.85
C SER A 68 -4.16 -12.43 -6.28
N MET A 69 -4.22 -11.54 -7.27
CA MET A 69 -3.98 -11.90 -8.66
C MET A 69 -2.52 -12.27 -8.91
N GLU A 70 -1.57 -11.62 -8.23
CA GLU A 70 -0.16 -11.97 -8.31
C GLU A 70 0.08 -13.38 -7.76
N GLU A 71 -0.51 -13.72 -6.62
CA GLU A 71 -0.42 -15.05 -6.02
C GLU A 71 -1.03 -16.13 -6.93
N ASP A 72 -2.23 -15.90 -7.48
CA ASP A 72 -2.89 -16.82 -8.41
C ASP A 72 -2.08 -17.03 -9.70
N LEU A 73 -1.42 -15.99 -10.20
CA LEU A 73 -0.55 -16.08 -11.37
C LEU A 73 0.73 -16.85 -11.02
N MET A 74 1.36 -16.58 -9.88
CA MET A 74 2.56 -17.28 -9.43
C MET A 74 2.29 -18.77 -9.25
N ASP A 75 1.16 -19.13 -8.64
CA ASP A 75 0.73 -20.51 -8.45
C ASP A 75 0.49 -21.20 -9.79
N SER A 76 -0.24 -20.54 -10.69
CA SER A 76 -0.46 -21.04 -12.05
C SER A 76 0.86 -21.27 -12.79
N PHE A 77 1.83 -20.35 -12.72
CA PHE A 77 3.13 -20.54 -13.37
C PHE A 77 3.98 -21.63 -12.70
N SER A 78 3.91 -21.79 -11.38
CA SER A 78 4.62 -22.85 -10.66
C SER A 78 4.10 -24.25 -11.03
N MET A 79 2.80 -24.40 -11.27
CA MET A 79 2.21 -25.65 -11.77
C MET A 79 2.67 -26.02 -13.18
N LEU A 80 3.11 -25.03 -13.98
CA LEU A 80 3.72 -25.27 -15.28
C LEU A 80 5.26 -25.37 -15.19
N ASP A 81 5.93 -24.90 -14.14
CA ASP A 81 7.39 -24.97 -14.02
C ASP A 81 7.92 -26.38 -13.71
N ASP A 82 7.16 -27.20 -12.98
CA ASP A 82 7.67 -28.50 -12.50
C ASP A 82 7.92 -29.54 -13.62
N ASP A 83 7.37 -29.38 -14.83
CA ASP A 83 7.54 -30.36 -15.92
C ASP A 83 7.55 -29.79 -17.36
N VAL A 84 7.38 -28.48 -17.61
CA VAL A 84 7.38 -27.92 -18.98
C VAL A 84 8.37 -26.78 -19.21
N LEU A 85 9.42 -27.08 -20.00
CA LEU A 85 10.38 -26.10 -20.51
C LEU A 85 9.78 -25.28 -21.67
N PHE A 86 9.49 -24.00 -21.44
CA PHE A 86 9.02 -23.09 -22.49
C PHE A 86 10.16 -22.55 -23.34
N VAL A 87 10.23 -22.97 -24.62
CA VAL A 87 11.18 -22.44 -25.61
C VAL A 87 10.47 -21.42 -26.52
N SER A 88 10.68 -20.14 -26.26
CA SER A 88 10.17 -19.03 -27.09
C SER A 88 11.29 -18.24 -27.76
N LYS A 89 11.03 -17.68 -28.95
CA LYS A 89 11.99 -16.84 -29.71
C LYS A 89 12.40 -15.58 -28.94
N TRP A 90 11.48 -15.04 -28.12
CA TRP A 90 11.67 -13.83 -27.34
C TRP A 90 11.83 -14.17 -25.84
N PRO A 91 12.81 -13.58 -25.15
CA PRO A 91 12.98 -13.76 -23.71
C PRO A 91 11.86 -13.04 -22.95
N TRP A 92 11.30 -13.70 -21.94
CA TRP A 92 10.36 -13.11 -20.97
C TRP A 92 11.07 -12.35 -19.84
N SER A 93 12.40 -12.49 -19.76
CA SER A 93 13.25 -11.75 -18.84
C SER A 93 13.35 -10.30 -19.27
N ILE A 94 12.94 -9.38 -18.40
CA ILE A 94 13.03 -7.94 -18.61
C ILE A 94 14.38 -7.49 -18.03
N GLY A 95 15.42 -7.51 -18.87
CA GLY A 95 16.77 -7.05 -18.53
C GLY A 95 17.24 -5.98 -19.51
N ASP A 96 17.92 -4.95 -19.01
CA ASP A 96 18.26 -3.73 -19.76
C ASP A 96 19.28 -3.92 -20.90
N GLU A 97 19.95 -5.08 -21.00
CA GLU A 97 21.03 -5.32 -21.97
C GLU A 97 20.74 -6.48 -22.94
N TYR A 98 19.52 -6.55 -23.49
CA TYR A 98 19.22 -7.51 -24.57
C TYR A 98 19.35 -6.86 -25.95
N PRO A 99 20.39 -7.23 -26.74
CA PRO A 99 20.56 -6.67 -28.06
C PRO A 99 19.55 -7.29 -29.04
N TRP A 100 18.43 -6.60 -29.27
CA TRP A 100 17.27 -7.06 -30.05
C TRP A 100 17.63 -7.62 -31.44
N TRP A 101 18.65 -7.05 -32.08
CA TRP A 101 19.13 -7.45 -33.41
C TRP A 101 19.57 -8.93 -33.50
N LYS A 102 20.01 -9.53 -32.39
CA LYS A 102 20.44 -10.93 -32.33
C LYS A 102 19.25 -11.88 -32.21
N TYR A 103 18.13 -11.41 -31.67
CA TYR A 103 16.91 -12.20 -31.50
C TYR A 103 16.06 -12.23 -32.77
N VAL A 104 16.03 -11.13 -33.52
CA VAL A 104 15.33 -11.05 -34.82
C VAL A 104 15.92 -12.04 -35.82
N GLN A 105 17.24 -12.22 -35.81
CA GLN A 105 17.95 -13.15 -36.70
C GLN A 105 17.80 -14.63 -36.33
N ARG A 106 17.23 -14.95 -35.15
CA ARG A 106 16.97 -16.35 -34.77
C ARG A 106 15.80 -16.91 -35.57
N ARG A 107 15.99 -18.12 -36.09
CA ARG A 107 14.91 -18.88 -36.73
C ARG A 107 13.85 -19.21 -35.70
N GLU A 108 12.58 -19.21 -36.13
CA GLU A 108 11.48 -19.56 -35.24
C GLU A 108 11.59 -21.02 -34.82
N PRO A 109 11.37 -21.34 -33.53
CA PRO A 109 11.42 -22.71 -33.05
C PRO A 109 10.33 -23.52 -33.74
N SER A 110 10.71 -24.63 -34.36
CA SER A 110 9.82 -25.51 -35.10
C SER A 110 9.60 -26.83 -34.35
N LEU A 111 8.52 -27.54 -34.66
CA LEU A 111 8.20 -28.84 -34.02
C LEU A 111 9.32 -29.88 -34.18
N ARG A 112 10.14 -29.76 -35.23
CA ARG A 112 11.30 -30.63 -35.45
C ARG A 112 12.42 -30.39 -34.43
N ASP A 113 12.55 -29.16 -33.95
CA ASP A 113 13.55 -28.81 -32.94
C ASP A 113 13.12 -29.36 -31.56
N SER A 114 11.81 -29.50 -31.29
CA SER A 114 11.33 -30.15 -30.06
C SER A 114 11.62 -31.65 -30.01
N GLU A 115 11.57 -32.37 -31.14
CA GLU A 115 11.94 -33.79 -31.20
C GLU A 115 13.45 -33.97 -30.92
N GLU A 116 14.30 -33.12 -31.51
CA GLU A 116 15.76 -33.14 -31.28
C GLU A 116 16.13 -32.77 -29.83
N LEU A 117 15.37 -31.86 -29.21
CA LEU A 117 15.55 -31.50 -27.81
C LEU A 117 15.05 -32.59 -26.86
N ALA A 118 13.94 -33.26 -27.16
CA ALA A 118 13.41 -34.37 -26.35
C ALA A 118 14.43 -35.51 -26.22
N ASP A 119 15.09 -35.88 -27.33
CA ASP A 119 16.14 -36.90 -27.33
C ASP A 119 17.35 -36.52 -26.44
N ARG A 120 17.60 -35.23 -26.22
CA ARG A 120 18.71 -34.72 -25.38
C ARG A 120 18.31 -34.49 -23.93
N LEU A 121 17.06 -34.11 -23.67
CA LEU A 121 16.55 -33.79 -22.33
C LEU A 121 16.21 -35.03 -21.51
N THR A 122 15.98 -36.18 -22.15
CA THR A 122 15.72 -37.47 -21.47
C THR A 122 16.96 -38.03 -20.72
N GLN A 123 18.11 -37.36 -20.78
CA GLN A 123 19.39 -37.81 -20.24
C GLN A 123 19.86 -37.04 -18.98
N ALA A 124 18.98 -36.26 -18.34
CA ALA A 124 19.26 -35.50 -17.13
C ALA A 124 18.45 -35.99 -15.92
#